data_AF-A0A7C5KRG0-F1
#
_entry.id   AF-A0A7C5KRG0-F1
#
_cell.length_a   1.000
_cell.length_b   1.000
_cell.length_c   1.000
_cell.angle_alpha   90.00
_cell.angle_beta   90.00
_cell.angle_gamma   90.00
#
_symmetry.space_group_name_H-M   'P 1'
#
loop_
_entity.id
_entity.type
_entity.pdbx_description
1 polymer ?
#
loop_
_entity_poly.entity_id
_entity_poly.type
_entity_poly.pdbx_seq_one_letter_code
_entity_poly.pdbx_strand_id
1 'polypeptide(L)'
;MQIKVLLFASVRELFGVSSLELEMPEGACLADLDRRLKLEREGLSEIPFVYAKNRAYAQLHETLREGDEVALVPAISGGEPPAFAFSTGPIDPRELEAYARSDRDGALVTFTGVTRDHHEGEAVSTLSYEAYEDMVLPLMERLIYEVQQERELGRIYVRHRLGEVPIGEASIVVVVAAPHRGPAFDAAREIMDRIKKEIPIFKKETLQGEQGSRWVGKLPEDPGSVSS
;
A
#
# COMPACT_ATOMS: atom_id res chain seq x y z
N MET A 1 5.70 18.70 -26.34
CA MET A 1 5.65 19.44 -25.07
C MET A 1 6.90 19.19 -24.26
N GLN A 2 7.50 20.23 -23.70
CA GLN A 2 8.71 20.15 -22.87
C GLN A 2 8.32 19.80 -21.43
N ILE A 3 8.99 18.82 -20.84
CA ILE A 3 8.88 18.49 -19.42
C ILE A 3 10.26 18.41 -18.77
N LYS A 4 10.29 18.52 -17.44
CA LYS A 4 11.49 18.32 -16.64
C LYS A 4 11.37 17.05 -15.83
N VAL A 5 12.33 16.15 -15.98
CA VAL A 5 12.41 14.92 -15.18
C VAL A 5 13.48 15.09 -14.10
N LEU A 6 13.13 14.93 -12.83
CA LEU A 6 14.05 14.96 -11.70
C LEU A 6 14.45 13.54 -11.29
N LEU A 7 15.75 13.33 -11.07
CA LEU A 7 16.32 12.03 -10.76
C LEU A 7 16.99 12.05 -9.39
N PHE A 8 16.72 11.03 -8.58
CA PHE A 8 17.22 10.92 -7.21
C PHE A 8 17.94 9.59 -6.97
N ALA A 9 18.78 9.54 -5.92
CA ALA A 9 19.56 8.38 -5.45
C ALA A 9 20.04 7.42 -6.58
N SER A 10 19.67 6.13 -6.53
CA SER A 10 20.12 5.11 -7.48
C SER A 10 19.74 5.43 -8.93
N VAL A 11 18.60 6.10 -9.16
CA VAL A 11 18.20 6.55 -10.50
C VAL A 11 19.15 7.66 -10.99
N ARG A 12 19.50 8.62 -10.13
CA ARG A 12 20.48 9.67 -10.48
C ARG A 12 21.86 9.07 -10.77
N GLU A 13 22.29 8.07 -10.02
CA GLU A 13 23.55 7.35 -10.26
C GLU A 13 23.52 6.61 -11.60
N LEU A 14 22.41 5.94 -11.91
CA LEU A 14 22.23 5.24 -13.18
C LEU A 14 22.31 6.20 -14.38
N PHE A 15 21.70 7.38 -14.29
CA PHE A 15 21.68 8.36 -15.39
C PHE A 15 22.92 9.27 -15.41
N GLY A 16 23.64 9.42 -14.31
CA GLY A 16 24.79 10.32 -14.17
C GLY A 16 24.44 11.81 -14.12
N VAL A 17 23.15 12.16 -14.09
CA VAL A 17 22.64 13.54 -14.06
C VAL A 17 21.48 13.66 -13.08
N SER A 18 21.28 14.85 -12.48
CA SER A 18 20.20 15.10 -11.52
C SER A 18 18.84 15.40 -12.16
N SER A 19 18.84 15.74 -13.45
CA SER A 19 17.61 16.01 -14.20
C SER A 19 17.80 15.85 -15.69
N LEU A 20 16.70 15.59 -16.40
CA LEU A 20 16.60 15.57 -17.85
C LEU A 20 15.55 16.57 -18.30
N GLU A 21 15.74 17.18 -19.45
CA GLU A 21 14.68 17.89 -20.17
C GLU A 21 14.28 17.03 -21.37
N LEU A 22 12.99 16.70 -21.45
CA LEU A 22 12.47 15.78 -22.47
C LEU A 22 11.33 16.43 -23.22
N GLU A 23 11.33 16.23 -24.54
CA GLU A 23 10.20 16.56 -25.40
C GLU A 23 9.28 15.33 -25.54
N MET A 24 8.04 15.44 -25.08
CA MET A 24 7.02 14.39 -25.15
C MET A 24 5.92 14.76 -26.16
N PRO A 25 5.28 13.79 -26.82
CA PRO A 25 4.09 14.05 -27.65
C PRO A 25 2.97 14.70 -26.83
N GLU A 26 2.17 15.58 -27.45
CA GLU A 26 0.97 16.12 -26.79
C GLU A 26 0.00 14.98 -26.41
N GLY A 27 -0.54 15.06 -25.19
CA GLY A 27 -1.44 14.03 -24.65
C GLY A 27 -0.74 12.78 -24.11
N ALA A 28 0.60 12.72 -24.13
CA ALA A 28 1.34 11.62 -23.52
C ALA A 28 1.04 11.50 -22.01
N CYS A 29 1.09 10.26 -21.50
CA CYS A 29 0.94 9.98 -20.08
C CYS A 29 2.26 9.53 -19.43
N LEU A 30 2.27 9.38 -18.11
CA LEU A 30 3.43 8.88 -17.37
C LEU A 30 3.86 7.47 -17.82
N ALA A 31 2.95 6.63 -18.32
CA ALA A 31 3.28 5.31 -18.88
C ALA A 31 4.13 5.43 -20.17
N ASP A 32 3.89 6.46 -20.98
CA ASP A 32 4.68 6.70 -22.19
C ASP A 32 6.08 7.21 -21.83
N LEU A 33 6.17 8.06 -20.80
CA LEU A 33 7.45 8.48 -20.24
C LEU A 33 8.24 7.29 -19.65
N ASP A 34 7.59 6.42 -18.87
CA ASP A 34 8.19 5.21 -18.29
C ASP A 34 8.77 4.30 -19.38
N ARG A 35 7.99 4.01 -20.41
CA ARG A 35 8.43 3.20 -21.55
C ARG A 35 9.64 3.82 -22.23
N ARG A 36 9.63 5.13 -22.47
CA ARG A 36 10.75 5.84 -23.09
C ARG A 36 12.02 5.76 -22.25
N LEU A 37 11.94 6.08 -20.95
CA LEU A 37 13.10 6.07 -20.07
C LEU A 37 13.73 4.68 -19.94
N LYS A 38 12.91 3.62 -19.91
CA LYS A 38 13.38 2.23 -19.86
C LYS A 38 14.04 1.77 -21.16
N LEU A 39 13.61 2.30 -22.31
CA LEU A 39 14.25 2.05 -23.60
C LEU A 39 15.59 2.80 -23.73
N GLU A 40 15.66 4.03 -23.20
CA GLU A 40 16.87 4.85 -23.27
C GLU A 40 17.94 4.45 -22.24
N ARG A 41 17.54 3.88 -21.09
CA ARG A 41 18.46 3.51 -20.01
C ARG A 41 18.26 2.08 -19.52
N GLU A 42 19.11 1.19 -20.04
CA GLU A 42 19.25 -0.17 -19.54
C GLU A 42 19.55 -0.18 -18.03
N GLY A 43 18.91 -1.09 -17.30
CA GLY A 43 19.01 -1.18 -15.83
C GLY A 43 17.99 -0.34 -15.06
N LEU A 44 17.23 0.57 -15.70
CA LEU A 44 16.22 1.35 -14.99
C LEU A 44 15.08 0.47 -14.45
N SER A 45 14.70 -0.57 -15.17
CA SER A 45 13.66 -1.53 -14.75
C SER A 45 14.01 -2.30 -13.46
N GLU A 46 15.31 -2.39 -13.13
CA GLU A 46 15.80 -3.08 -11.93
C GLU A 46 15.77 -2.19 -10.68
N ILE A 47 15.52 -0.88 -10.84
CA ILE A 47 15.48 0.07 -9.74
C ILE A 47 14.01 0.31 -9.36
N PRO A 48 13.59 0.00 -8.13
CA PRO A 48 12.26 0.35 -7.67
C PRO A 48 12.16 1.85 -7.41
N PHE A 49 11.23 2.51 -8.09
CA PHE A 49 10.88 3.91 -7.88
C PHE A 49 9.40 4.14 -8.14
N VAL A 50 8.89 5.26 -7.65
CA VAL A 50 7.55 5.78 -7.96
C VAL A 50 7.67 7.10 -8.68
N TYR A 51 6.61 7.49 -9.39
CA TYR A 51 6.51 8.79 -10.03
C TYR A 51 5.86 9.81 -9.09
N ALA A 52 6.39 11.03 -9.10
CA ALA A 52 5.69 12.19 -8.56
C ALA A 52 5.62 13.29 -9.62
N LYS A 53 4.42 13.80 -9.91
CA LYS A 53 4.15 14.88 -10.84
C LYS A 53 3.82 16.15 -10.06
N ASN A 54 4.53 17.24 -10.32
CA ASN A 54 4.32 18.55 -9.68
C ASN A 54 4.23 18.46 -8.15
N ARG A 55 5.16 17.71 -7.54
CA ARG A 55 5.30 17.48 -6.09
C ARG A 55 4.22 16.60 -5.43
N ALA A 56 3.40 15.90 -6.20
CA ALA A 56 2.46 14.89 -5.70
C ALA A 56 2.74 13.52 -6.33
N TYR A 57 2.59 12.42 -5.59
CA TYR A 57 2.68 11.08 -6.18
C TYR A 57 1.68 10.92 -7.31
N ALA A 58 2.10 10.23 -8.37
CA ALA A 58 1.35 10.17 -9.61
C ALA A 58 1.26 8.75 -10.17
N GLN A 59 0.11 8.45 -10.77
CA GLN A 59 -0.17 7.16 -11.40
C GLN A 59 0.25 7.17 -12.87
N LEU A 60 0.63 6.01 -13.41
CA LEU A 60 1.12 5.90 -14.80
C LEU A 60 0.11 6.37 -15.86
N HIS A 61 -1.19 6.35 -15.57
CA HIS A 61 -2.23 6.80 -16.51
C HIS A 61 -2.41 8.33 -16.54
N GLU A 62 -1.76 9.08 -15.65
CA GLU A 62 -1.92 10.52 -15.63
C GLU A 62 -1.25 11.19 -16.83
N THR A 63 -1.99 12.12 -17.45
CA THR A 63 -1.53 12.92 -18.57
C THR A 63 -0.49 13.95 -18.12
N LEU A 64 0.51 14.14 -18.98
CA LEU A 64 1.56 15.16 -18.86
C LEU A 64 1.18 16.43 -19.63
N ARG A 65 1.70 17.57 -19.19
CA ARG A 65 1.48 18.90 -19.77
C ARG A 65 2.81 19.63 -19.97
N GLU A 66 2.79 20.64 -20.84
CA GLU A 66 3.91 21.56 -21.01
C GLU A 66 4.35 22.15 -19.67
N GLY A 67 5.64 22.03 -19.36
CA GLY A 67 6.24 22.53 -18.13
C GLY A 67 6.08 21.63 -16.91
N ASP A 68 5.47 20.45 -17.02
CA ASP A 68 5.34 19.52 -15.89
C ASP A 68 6.73 19.10 -15.37
N GLU A 69 6.84 19.04 -14.04
CA GLU A 69 7.97 18.46 -13.34
C GLU A 69 7.61 17.04 -12.88
N VAL A 70 8.38 16.05 -13.32
CA VAL A 70 8.19 14.64 -12.97
C VAL A 70 9.41 14.12 -12.23
N ALA A 71 9.26 13.72 -10.99
CA ALA A 71 10.31 13.08 -10.21
C ALA A 71 10.20 11.55 -10.30
N LEU A 72 11.32 10.89 -10.60
CA LEU A 72 11.50 9.46 -10.31
C LEU A 72 12.05 9.38 -8.89
N VAL A 73 11.20 9.01 -7.95
CA VAL A 73 11.53 8.93 -6.54
C VAL A 73 11.87 7.47 -6.24
N PRO A 74 13.15 7.10 -6.10
CA PRO A 74 13.53 5.76 -5.66
C PRO A 74 12.90 5.50 -4.31
N ALA A 75 12.61 4.22 -4.04
CA ALA A 75 12.27 3.82 -2.69
C ALA A 75 13.36 4.35 -1.73
N ILE A 76 12.96 5.11 -0.72
CA ILE A 76 13.87 5.76 0.23
C ILE A 76 14.73 4.66 0.87
N SER A 77 16.06 4.82 0.80
CA SER A 77 17.12 3.86 1.16
C SER A 77 16.66 2.53 1.77
N GLY A 78 16.46 1.52 0.92
CA GLY A 78 16.27 0.15 1.38
C GLY A 78 15.67 -0.80 0.34
N GLY A 79 14.96 -0.31 -0.68
CA GLY A 79 14.14 -1.19 -1.53
C GLY A 79 13.03 -1.91 -0.75
N GLU A 80 12.87 -1.57 0.54
CA GLU A 80 11.83 -2.05 1.40
C GLU A 80 10.60 -1.18 1.15
N PRO A 81 9.45 -1.77 0.84
CA PRO A 81 8.24 -1.00 0.67
C PRO A 81 7.83 -0.40 2.03
N PRO A 82 6.94 0.60 2.09
CA PRO A 82 6.51 1.15 3.37
C PRO A 82 5.88 0.06 4.25
N ALA A 83 5.99 0.22 5.57
CA ALA A 83 5.39 -0.71 6.54
C ALA A 83 3.88 -0.86 6.29
N PHE A 84 3.19 0.21 5.86
CA PHE A 84 1.82 0.16 5.39
C PHE A 84 1.66 0.74 3.99
N ALA A 85 0.77 0.16 3.19
CA ALA A 85 0.28 0.77 1.96
C ALA A 85 -1.12 0.23 1.61
N PHE A 86 -1.89 1.05 0.91
CA PHE A 86 -3.06 0.58 0.19
C PHE A 86 -2.67 -0.12 -1.11
N SER A 87 -3.52 -1.04 -1.57
CA SER A 87 -3.45 -1.67 -2.88
C SER A 87 -4.75 -1.41 -3.65
N THR A 88 -4.64 -1.14 -4.95
CA THR A 88 -5.80 -1.10 -5.86
C THR A 88 -6.01 -2.43 -6.60
N GLY A 89 -5.11 -3.39 -6.43
CA GLY A 89 -5.17 -4.72 -7.03
C GLY A 89 -5.03 -5.86 -6.01
N PRO A 90 -5.02 -7.12 -6.48
CA PRO A 90 -4.81 -8.28 -5.61
C PRO A 90 -3.53 -8.16 -4.78
N ILE A 91 -3.58 -8.68 -3.55
CA ILE A 91 -2.43 -8.70 -2.65
C ILE A 91 -1.90 -10.13 -2.63
N ASP A 92 -0.65 -10.33 -3.04
CA ASP A 92 0.07 -11.59 -2.82
C ASP A 92 0.82 -11.53 -1.48
N PRO A 93 0.44 -12.35 -0.48
CA PRO A 93 1.17 -12.40 0.79
C PRO A 93 2.66 -12.76 0.62
N ARG A 94 3.01 -13.54 -0.40
CA ARG A 94 4.40 -14.01 -0.61
C ARG A 94 5.36 -12.88 -0.92
N GLU A 95 4.89 -11.82 -1.60
CA GLU A 95 5.71 -10.64 -1.86
C GLU A 95 6.08 -9.95 -0.55
N LEU A 96 5.12 -9.75 0.35
CA LEU A 96 5.34 -9.13 1.66
C LEU A 96 6.20 -10.01 2.56
N GLU A 97 5.98 -11.33 2.53
CA GLU A 97 6.81 -12.30 3.24
C GLU A 97 8.27 -12.24 2.78
N ALA A 98 8.52 -12.05 1.48
CA ALA A 98 9.88 -11.90 0.96
C ALA A 98 10.57 -10.64 1.51
N TYR A 99 9.86 -9.51 1.56
CA TYR A 99 10.39 -8.28 2.17
C TYR A 99 10.61 -8.43 3.68
N ALA A 100 9.74 -9.16 4.38
CA ALA A 100 9.81 -9.30 5.84
C ALA A 100 10.96 -10.20 6.32
N ARG A 101 11.44 -11.13 5.50
CA ARG A 101 12.48 -12.10 5.88
C ARG A 101 13.82 -11.43 6.17
N SER A 102 14.48 -11.90 7.23
CA SER A 102 15.85 -11.54 7.59
C SER A 102 16.54 -12.73 8.26
N ASP A 103 17.88 -12.75 8.24
CA ASP A 103 18.69 -13.80 8.89
C ASP A 103 18.57 -13.80 10.43
N ARG A 104 17.99 -12.74 11.02
CA ARG A 104 17.82 -12.59 12.48
C ARG A 104 16.47 -13.10 12.97
N ASP A 105 15.51 -13.29 12.07
CA ASP A 105 14.13 -13.63 12.41
C ASP A 105 13.87 -15.13 12.22
N GLY A 106 13.63 -15.83 13.34
CA GLY A 106 13.31 -17.26 13.34
C GLY A 106 11.84 -17.58 13.12
N ALA A 107 10.97 -16.56 13.04
CA ALA A 107 9.54 -16.72 12.83
C ALA A 107 8.98 -15.66 11.89
N LEU A 108 8.04 -16.09 11.06
CA LEU A 108 7.26 -15.23 10.18
C LEU A 108 5.79 -15.63 10.32
N VAL A 109 4.95 -14.68 10.72
CA VAL A 109 3.50 -14.89 10.87
C VAL A 109 2.78 -14.01 9.87
N THR A 110 1.98 -14.65 9.03
CA THR A 110 1.13 -13.99 8.04
C THR A 110 -0.33 -14.18 8.43
N PHE A 111 -1.06 -13.08 8.58
CA PHE A 111 -2.51 -13.06 8.62
C PHE A 111 -3.05 -12.58 7.27
N THR A 112 -4.04 -13.27 6.73
CA THR A 112 -4.73 -12.88 5.49
C THR A 112 -6.23 -12.83 5.74
N GLY A 113 -6.82 -11.64 5.63
CA GLY A 113 -8.26 -11.46 5.64
C GLY A 113 -8.82 -11.73 4.25
N VAL A 114 -9.61 -12.79 4.11
CA VAL A 114 -10.17 -13.23 2.84
C VAL A 114 -11.68 -12.95 2.78
N THR A 115 -12.15 -12.44 1.65
CA THR A 115 -13.58 -12.24 1.40
C THR A 115 -14.31 -13.58 1.36
N ARG A 116 -15.35 -13.73 2.20
CA ARG A 116 -16.21 -14.91 2.24
C ARG A 116 -17.47 -14.68 1.40
N ASP A 117 -18.07 -15.77 0.94
CA ASP A 117 -19.31 -15.79 0.15
C ASP A 117 -20.59 -15.60 0.98
N HIS A 118 -20.49 -15.52 2.30
CA HIS A 118 -21.62 -15.31 3.20
C HIS A 118 -21.30 -14.35 4.36
N HIS A 119 -22.28 -13.55 4.75
CA HIS A 119 -22.26 -12.75 5.98
C HIS A 119 -23.63 -12.79 6.64
N GLU A 120 -23.69 -13.14 7.93
CA GLU A 120 -24.95 -13.25 8.70
C GLU A 120 -26.04 -14.16 8.08
N GLY A 121 -25.64 -15.12 7.24
CA GLY A 121 -26.55 -16.06 6.58
C GLY A 121 -27.02 -15.62 5.18
N GLU A 122 -26.62 -14.44 4.72
CA GLU A 122 -26.92 -13.93 3.37
C GLU A 122 -25.74 -14.13 2.42
N ALA A 123 -26.05 -14.45 1.15
CA ALA A 123 -25.05 -14.62 0.10
C ALA A 123 -24.50 -13.26 -0.35
N VAL A 124 -23.18 -13.10 -0.22
CA VAL A 124 -22.45 -11.88 -0.62
C VAL A 124 -21.78 -12.15 -1.96
N SER A 125 -21.91 -11.24 -2.92
CA SER A 125 -21.27 -11.33 -4.25
C SER A 125 -19.88 -10.69 -4.26
N THR A 126 -19.70 -9.53 -3.61
CA THR A 126 -18.42 -8.82 -3.48
C THR A 126 -18.35 -7.99 -2.19
N LEU A 127 -17.13 -7.72 -1.73
CA LEU A 127 -16.86 -6.66 -0.76
C LEU A 127 -16.23 -5.46 -1.48
N SER A 128 -16.49 -4.25 -1.03
CA SER A 128 -15.74 -3.06 -1.46
C SER A 128 -15.24 -2.30 -0.24
N TYR A 129 -14.04 -1.72 -0.33
CA TYR A 129 -13.42 -0.99 0.76
C TYR A 129 -13.11 0.45 0.36
N GLU A 130 -13.41 1.37 1.27
CA GLU A 130 -13.11 2.80 1.14
C GLU A 130 -12.38 3.30 2.39
N ALA A 131 -11.48 4.26 2.20
CA ALA A 131 -10.73 4.87 3.28
C ALA A 131 -10.42 6.33 2.95
N TYR A 132 -10.33 7.17 3.99
CA TYR A 132 -9.70 8.48 3.83
C TYR A 132 -8.18 8.29 3.96
N GLU A 133 -7.51 8.07 2.83
CA GLU A 133 -6.12 7.60 2.79
C GLU A 133 -5.16 8.49 3.58
N ASP A 134 -5.25 9.82 3.41
CA ASP A 134 -4.40 10.79 4.11
C ASP A 134 -4.51 10.72 5.64
N MET A 135 -5.66 10.29 6.16
CA MET A 135 -5.88 10.07 7.59
C MET A 135 -5.40 8.69 8.04
N VAL A 136 -5.63 7.65 7.23
CA VAL A 136 -5.30 6.27 7.59
C VAL A 136 -3.80 6.01 7.57
N LEU A 137 -3.09 6.52 6.57
CA LEU A 137 -1.64 6.32 6.39
C LEU A 137 -0.84 6.63 7.68
N PRO A 138 -0.91 7.86 8.26
CA PRO A 138 -0.15 8.18 9.47
C PRO A 138 -0.65 7.44 10.72
N LEU A 139 -1.94 7.10 10.81
CA LEU A 139 -2.48 6.31 11.92
C LEU A 139 -1.94 4.88 11.91
N MET A 140 -1.86 4.26 10.72
CA MET A 140 -1.36 2.91 10.57
C MET A 140 0.15 2.84 10.82
N GLU A 141 0.92 3.79 10.31
CA GLU A 141 2.36 3.89 10.58
C GLU A 141 2.63 4.01 12.07
N ARG A 142 1.86 4.86 12.76
CA ARG A 142 1.94 5.00 14.22
C ARG A 142 1.60 3.71 14.96
N LEU A 143 0.52 3.04 14.59
CA LEU A 143 0.10 1.76 15.19
C LEU A 143 1.20 0.70 15.03
N ILE A 144 1.74 0.53 13.83
CA ILE A 144 2.82 -0.44 13.56
C ILE A 144 4.06 -0.10 14.38
N TYR A 145 4.43 1.18 14.43
CA TYR A 145 5.57 1.65 15.23
C TYR A 145 5.38 1.33 16.72
N GLU A 146 4.21 1.62 17.29
CA GLU A 146 3.90 1.32 18.69
C GLU A 146 4.05 -0.18 19.00
N VAL A 147 3.47 -1.05 18.16
CA VAL A 147 3.59 -2.51 18.32
C VAL A 147 5.05 -2.98 18.23
N GLN A 148 5.84 -2.39 17.32
CA GLN A 148 7.28 -2.69 17.20
C GLN A 148 8.10 -2.26 18.42
N GLN A 149 7.70 -1.21 19.15
CA GLN A 149 8.45 -0.75 20.33
C GLN A 149 8.18 -1.60 21.59
N GLU A 150 7.06 -2.29 21.66
CA GLU A 150 6.67 -3.08 22.83
C GLU A 150 7.35 -4.45 22.93
N ARG A 151 7.88 -4.95 21.81
CA ARG A 151 8.35 -6.33 21.67
C ARG A 151 9.57 -6.40 20.78
N GLU A 152 10.37 -7.45 20.95
CA GLU A 152 11.44 -7.75 20.02
C GLU A 152 10.86 -8.34 18.73
N LEU A 153 10.63 -7.47 17.75
CA LEU A 153 10.09 -7.79 16.43
C LEU A 153 11.09 -7.40 15.34
N GLY A 154 11.00 -8.11 14.21
CA GLY A 154 11.65 -7.73 12.97
C GLY A 154 10.77 -6.78 12.15
N ARG A 155 10.76 -6.99 10.84
CA ARG A 155 9.94 -6.20 9.91
C ARG A 155 8.45 -6.53 10.07
N ILE A 156 7.62 -5.49 9.93
CA ILE A 156 6.17 -5.60 9.88
C ILE A 156 5.67 -4.95 8.59
N TYR A 157 4.83 -5.67 7.86
CA TYR A 157 4.16 -5.14 6.67
C TYR A 157 2.65 -5.36 6.75
N VAL A 158 1.90 -4.33 6.41
CA VAL A 158 0.44 -4.34 6.30
C VAL A 158 0.05 -3.84 4.92
N ARG A 159 -0.78 -4.59 4.20
CA ARG A 159 -1.41 -4.14 2.96
C ARG A 159 -2.90 -4.28 3.08
N HIS A 160 -3.62 -3.24 2.67
CA HIS A 160 -5.08 -3.25 2.62
C HIS A 160 -5.55 -2.89 1.22
N ARG A 161 -6.47 -3.67 0.66
CA ARG A 161 -7.03 -3.40 -0.66
C ARG A 161 -8.18 -2.38 -0.55
N LEU A 162 -8.22 -1.44 -1.48
CA LEU A 162 -9.34 -0.52 -1.69
C LEU A 162 -10.12 -0.91 -2.94
N GLY A 163 -11.36 -0.44 -3.01
CA GLY A 163 -12.30 -0.82 -4.06
C GLY A 163 -12.79 -2.26 -3.92
N GLU A 164 -13.23 -2.85 -5.04
CA GLU A 164 -13.85 -4.17 -5.04
C GLU A 164 -12.83 -5.30 -4.79
N VAL A 165 -13.23 -6.22 -3.92
CA VAL A 165 -12.51 -7.43 -3.53
C VAL A 165 -13.43 -8.63 -3.76
N PRO A 166 -13.16 -9.43 -4.80
CA PRO A 166 -13.89 -10.67 -5.07
C PRO A 166 -13.84 -11.66 -3.91
N ILE A 167 -14.80 -12.59 -3.89
CA ILE A 167 -14.81 -13.74 -2.98
C ILE A 167 -13.53 -14.56 -3.17
N GLY A 168 -12.95 -15.01 -2.05
CA GLY A 168 -11.72 -15.80 -2.05
C GLY A 168 -10.43 -14.97 -2.17
N GLU A 169 -10.54 -13.66 -2.45
CA GLU A 169 -9.38 -12.77 -2.51
C GLU A 169 -9.08 -12.08 -1.18
N ALA A 170 -7.81 -11.72 -0.98
CA ALA A 170 -7.35 -11.01 0.20
C ALA A 170 -7.77 -9.54 0.18
N SER A 171 -8.48 -9.10 1.21
CA SER A 171 -8.74 -7.68 1.47
C SER A 171 -7.66 -7.03 2.32
N ILE A 172 -6.99 -7.79 3.18
CA ILE A 172 -5.88 -7.31 4.01
C ILE A 172 -4.86 -8.43 4.24
N VAL A 173 -3.58 -8.08 4.26
CA VAL A 173 -2.48 -8.95 4.67
C VAL A 173 -1.64 -8.24 5.72
N VAL A 174 -1.33 -8.95 6.80
CA VAL A 174 -0.40 -8.51 7.85
C VAL A 174 0.71 -9.56 7.95
N VAL A 175 1.95 -9.14 7.78
CA VAL A 175 3.14 -9.97 7.92
C VAL A 175 3.98 -9.43 9.07
N VAL A 176 4.34 -10.29 10.01
CA VAL A 176 5.20 -9.96 11.16
C VAL A 176 6.37 -10.93 11.21
N ALA A 177 7.59 -10.42 11.10
CA ALA A 177 8.80 -11.17 11.39
C ALA A 177 9.22 -10.97 12.86
N ALA A 178 9.81 -11.99 13.47
CA ALA A 178 10.42 -11.88 14.80
C ALA A 178 11.49 -12.98 15.02
N PRO A 179 12.41 -12.79 15.98
CA PRO A 179 13.33 -13.85 16.39
C PRO A 179 12.64 -15.13 16.86
N HIS A 180 11.46 -15.00 17.48
CA HIS A 180 10.69 -16.10 18.05
C HIS A 180 9.20 -16.02 17.71
N ARG A 181 8.55 -17.19 17.61
CA ARG A 181 7.15 -17.29 17.19
C ARG A 181 6.14 -16.59 18.10
N GLY A 182 6.39 -16.56 19.41
CA GLY A 182 5.45 -15.99 20.39
C GLY A 182 5.15 -14.51 20.11
N PRO A 183 6.18 -13.63 20.14
CA PRO A 183 6.03 -12.23 19.78
C PRO A 183 5.39 -11.99 18.42
N ALA A 184 5.72 -12.80 17.40
CA ALA A 184 5.13 -12.67 16.06
C ALA A 184 3.62 -12.93 16.04
N PHE A 185 3.15 -13.99 16.72
CA PHE A 185 1.71 -14.28 16.82
C PHE A 185 0.95 -13.19 17.59
N ASP A 186 1.50 -12.76 18.72
CA ASP A 186 0.87 -11.76 19.57
C ASP A 186 0.74 -10.41 18.83
N ALA A 187 1.81 -9.99 18.15
CA ALA A 187 1.82 -8.76 17.37
C ALA A 187 0.88 -8.81 16.15
N ALA A 188 0.86 -9.91 15.39
CA ALA A 188 -0.04 -10.03 14.24
C ALA A 188 -1.51 -9.95 14.66
N ARG A 189 -1.86 -10.56 15.79
CA ARG A 189 -3.20 -10.47 16.38
C ARG A 189 -3.52 -9.05 16.84
N GLU A 190 -2.63 -8.45 17.61
CA GLU A 190 -2.83 -7.10 18.14
C GLU A 190 -3.01 -6.08 17.01
N ILE A 191 -2.16 -6.12 15.98
CA ILE A 191 -2.28 -5.24 14.81
C ILE A 191 -3.67 -5.37 14.19
N MET A 192 -4.15 -6.58 13.95
CA MET A 192 -5.48 -6.79 13.37
C MET A 192 -6.62 -6.30 14.26
N ASP A 193 -6.53 -6.52 15.56
CA ASP A 193 -7.55 -6.09 16.53
C ASP A 193 -7.59 -4.55 16.62
N ARG A 194 -6.42 -3.90 16.66
CA ARG A 194 -6.29 -2.44 16.66
C ARG A 194 -6.72 -1.81 15.35
N ILE A 195 -6.39 -2.40 14.20
CA ILE A 195 -6.87 -1.92 12.88
C ILE A 195 -8.39 -1.84 12.86
N LYS A 196 -9.08 -2.88 13.33
CA LYS A 196 -10.55 -2.93 13.36
C LYS A 196 -11.18 -1.92 14.31
N LYS A 197 -10.44 -1.46 15.33
CA LYS A 197 -10.95 -0.53 16.36
C LYS A 197 -10.62 0.92 16.06
N GLU A 198 -9.40 1.19 15.60
CA GLU A 198 -8.79 2.52 15.58
C GLU A 198 -8.75 3.11 14.16
N ILE A 199 -8.74 2.27 13.12
CA ILE A 199 -8.45 2.73 11.76
C ILE A 199 -9.75 2.87 10.94
N PRO A 200 -10.04 4.07 10.39
CA PRO A 200 -11.29 4.33 9.67
C PRO A 200 -11.25 3.78 8.23
N ILE A 201 -11.38 2.46 8.09
CA ILE A 201 -11.59 1.77 6.80
C ILE A 201 -13.02 1.22 6.77
N PHE A 202 -13.78 1.62 5.77
CA PHE A 202 -15.19 1.29 5.62
C PHE A 202 -15.36 0.13 4.65
N LYS A 203 -16.23 -0.82 4.99
CA LYS A 203 -16.54 -1.98 4.17
C LYS A 203 -17.97 -1.86 3.64
N LYS A 204 -18.17 -2.11 2.36
CA LYS A 204 -19.46 -2.28 1.72
C LYS A 204 -19.64 -3.74 1.32
N GLU A 205 -20.82 -4.28 1.55
CA GLU A 205 -21.19 -5.62 1.09
C GLU A 205 -22.22 -5.49 -0.04
N THR A 206 -21.95 -6.16 -1.15
CA THR A 206 -22.93 -6.33 -2.23
C THR A 206 -23.55 -7.71 -2.10
N LEU A 207 -24.87 -7.78 -1.94
CA LEU A 207 -25.60 -9.03 -1.79
C LEU A 207 -25.88 -9.67 -3.17
N GLN A 208 -26.14 -10.97 -3.21
CA GLN A 208 -26.67 -11.64 -4.41
C GLN A 208 -28.19 -11.43 -4.52
N GLY A 209 -28.66 -10.87 -5.65
CA GLY A 209 -30.09 -10.71 -5.97
C GLY A 209 -30.54 -9.25 -6.14
N GLU A 210 -31.85 -9.03 -6.33
CA GLU A 210 -32.46 -7.68 -6.49
C GLU A 210 -32.44 -6.82 -5.20
N GLN A 211 -31.92 -7.36 -4.10
CA GLN A 211 -31.79 -6.64 -2.83
C GLN A 211 -30.41 -5.98 -2.77
N GLY A 212 -30.41 -4.64 -2.80
CA GLY A 212 -29.23 -3.80 -3.04
C GLY A 212 -28.07 -3.91 -2.04
N SER A 213 -27.10 -3.01 -2.18
CA SER A 213 -25.87 -3.00 -1.38
C SER A 213 -26.04 -2.39 0.02
N ARG A 214 -25.31 -2.90 1.03
CA ARG A 214 -25.27 -2.32 2.39
C ARG A 214 -23.85 -1.90 2.79
N TRP A 215 -23.73 -0.77 3.49
CA TRP A 215 -22.49 -0.38 4.15
C TRP A 215 -22.41 -1.02 5.54
N VAL A 216 -21.27 -1.62 5.86
CA VAL A 216 -21.01 -2.27 7.15
C VAL A 216 -19.77 -1.62 7.76
N GLY A 217 -19.97 -0.89 8.85
CA GLY A 217 -18.90 -0.27 9.61
C GLY A 217 -19.40 0.19 10.98
N LYS A 218 -18.54 0.12 11.99
CA LYS A 218 -18.70 0.88 13.23
C LYS A 218 -17.77 2.08 13.14
N LEU A 219 -18.26 3.26 13.52
CA LEU A 219 -17.37 4.38 13.77
C LEU A 219 -16.43 4.01 14.92
N PRO A 220 -15.15 4.42 14.90
CA PRO A 220 -14.28 4.31 16.06
C PRO A 220 -14.95 4.93 17.29
N GLU A 221 -14.71 4.36 18.47
CA GLU A 221 -15.21 4.95 19.73
C GLU A 221 -14.69 6.39 19.86
N ASP A 222 -15.58 7.34 20.17
CA ASP A 222 -15.20 8.74 20.36
C ASP A 222 -14.23 8.84 21.56
N PRO A 223 -12.97 9.31 21.36
CA PRO A 223 -12.01 9.45 22.44
C PRO A 223 -12.46 10.47 23.52
N GLY A 224 -13.51 11.26 23.27
CA GLY A 224 -14.12 12.18 24.23
C GLY A 224 -15.32 11.63 25.03
N SER A 225 -15.75 10.38 24.80
CA SER A 225 -16.91 9.81 25.49
C SER A 225 -16.56 9.37 26.92
N VAL A 226 -16.53 10.32 27.85
CA VAL A 226 -16.59 10.00 29.28
C VAL A 226 -17.98 9.47 29.56
N SER A 227 -18.08 8.17 29.84
CA SER A 227 -19.29 7.55 30.37
C SER A 227 -19.70 8.27 31.65
N SER A 228 -20.85 8.95 31.62
CA SER A 228 -21.54 9.45 32.80
C SER A 228 -22.16 8.30 33.59
#